data_AF-A0A7Y3JFK6-F1
#
_entry.id   AF-A0A7Y3JFK6-F1
#
_cell.length_a   1.000
_cell.length_b   1.000
_cell.length_c   1.000
_cell.angle_alpha   90.00
_cell.angle_beta   90.00
_cell.angle_gamma   90.00
#
_symmetry.space_group_name_H-M   'P 1'
#
loop_
_entity.id
_entity.type
_entity.pdbx_description
1 polymer ?
#
loop_
_entity_poly.entity_id
_entity_poly.type
_entity_poly.pdbx_seq_one_letter_code
_entity_poly.pdbx_strand_id
1 'polypeptide(L)'
;MIDFLARRQNWAKAAPVLGVLTTALLFTFFRPDQAVFWALVNIPLYLFHQTEEHLWPGGFKDYLNHVVYGLPQGVESLTDLKVFWINILMVWFAFAVFGALVAFNIGFGLTLIIFSIVNCVTHLVEGLKRRRWNPGLILASLQFLISLYAAWFVSVNGLTSGLWWWAGSLIFAV
;
A
#
# COMPACT_ATOMS: atom_id res chain seq x y z
N MET A 1 -5.17 21.90 -11.50
CA MET A 1 -5.77 20.60 -11.11
C MET A 1 -4.90 19.86 -10.10
N ILE A 2 -3.62 19.61 -10.40
CA ILE A 2 -2.68 18.93 -9.48
C ILE A 2 -2.58 19.65 -8.12
N ASP A 3 -2.44 20.97 -8.12
CA ASP A 3 -2.35 21.74 -6.86
C ASP A 3 -3.59 21.58 -5.97
N PHE A 4 -4.77 21.45 -6.57
CA PHE A 4 -6.01 21.23 -5.83
C PHE A 4 -6.04 19.85 -5.19
N LEU A 5 -5.64 18.82 -5.94
CA LEU A 5 -5.58 17.44 -5.46
C LEU A 5 -4.52 17.26 -4.38
N ALA A 6 -3.35 17.86 -4.56
CA ALA A 6 -2.24 17.77 -3.61
C ALA A 6 -2.54 18.54 -2.31
N ARG A 7 -3.07 19.76 -2.41
CA ARG A 7 -3.34 20.63 -1.27
C ARG A 7 -4.21 19.94 -0.23
N ARG A 8 -3.73 19.90 1.02
CA ARG A 8 -4.37 19.23 2.16
C ARG A 8 -4.75 17.77 1.84
N GLN A 9 -3.99 17.13 0.95
CA GLN A 9 -4.18 15.75 0.54
C GLN A 9 -5.60 15.44 0.05
N ASN A 10 -6.23 16.38 -0.69
CA ASN A 10 -7.58 16.19 -1.24
C ASN A 10 -7.73 14.91 -2.08
N TRP A 11 -6.65 14.46 -2.73
CA TRP A 11 -6.59 13.19 -3.46
C TRP A 11 -6.99 11.98 -2.61
N ALA A 12 -6.70 11.99 -1.30
CA ALA A 12 -6.98 10.88 -0.39
C ALA A 12 -8.49 10.60 -0.21
N LYS A 13 -9.36 11.58 -0.53
CA LYS A 13 -10.82 11.39 -0.54
C LYS A 13 -11.28 10.31 -1.53
N ALA A 14 -10.51 10.07 -2.58
CA ALA A 14 -10.82 9.01 -3.53
C ALA A 14 -10.39 7.62 -3.03
N ALA A 15 -9.44 7.52 -2.09
CA ALA A 15 -8.93 6.25 -1.58
C ALA A 15 -10.02 5.33 -1.01
N PRO A 16 -10.93 5.76 -0.11
CA PRO A 16 -11.97 4.87 0.42
C PRO A 16 -12.98 4.44 -0.65
N VAL A 17 -13.33 5.34 -1.58
CA VAL A 17 -14.25 5.05 -2.67
C VAL A 17 -13.65 4.01 -3.61
N LEU A 18 -12.39 4.19 -3.99
CA LEU A 18 -11.66 3.22 -4.82
C LEU A 18 -11.41 1.92 -4.06
N GLY A 19 -11.17 1.96 -2.75
CA GLY A 19 -11.04 0.77 -1.90
C GLY A 19 -12.31 -0.08 -1.91
N VAL A 20 -13.48 0.54 -1.74
CA VAL A 20 -14.78 -0.15 -1.86
C VAL A 20 -14.99 -0.69 -3.26
N LEU A 21 -14.74 0.12 -4.30
CA LEU A 21 -14.92 -0.29 -5.69
C LEU A 21 -14.03 -1.49 -6.03
N THR A 22 -12.73 -1.42 -5.75
CA THR A 22 -11.78 -2.50 -6.03
C THR A 22 -12.06 -3.75 -5.19
N THR A 23 -12.55 -3.61 -3.97
CA THR A 23 -13.05 -4.74 -3.16
C THR A 23 -14.24 -5.40 -3.85
N ALA A 24 -15.23 -4.62 -4.28
CA ALA A 24 -16.41 -5.15 -4.97
C ALA A 24 -16.02 -5.86 -6.26
N LEU A 25 -15.13 -5.27 -7.07
CA LEU A 25 -14.60 -5.89 -8.29
C LEU A 25 -13.85 -7.19 -7.97
N LEU A 26 -12.98 -7.21 -6.96
CA LEU A 26 -12.23 -8.39 -6.55
C LEU A 26 -13.15 -9.57 -6.23
N PHE A 27 -14.19 -9.34 -5.42
CA PHE A 27 -15.15 -10.38 -5.04
C PHE A 27 -16.16 -10.74 -6.15
N THR A 28 -16.39 -9.86 -7.11
CA THR A 28 -17.27 -10.13 -8.26
C THR A 28 -16.59 -11.02 -9.28
N PHE A 29 -15.30 -10.80 -9.55
CA PHE A 29 -14.58 -11.48 -10.63
C PHE A 29 -13.71 -12.65 -10.17
N PHE A 30 -13.30 -12.69 -8.89
CA PHE A 30 -12.39 -13.70 -8.38
C PHE A 30 -12.93 -14.31 -7.08
N ARG A 31 -12.42 -15.49 -6.75
CA ARG A 31 -12.84 -16.23 -5.55
C ARG A 31 -11.66 -16.48 -4.62
N PRO A 32 -11.85 -16.54 -3.29
CA PRO A 32 -10.76 -16.79 -2.34
C PRO A 32 -10.02 -18.12 -2.52
N ASP A 33 -10.57 -19.09 -3.23
CA ASP A 33 -9.89 -20.35 -3.60
C ASP A 33 -8.92 -20.19 -4.79
N GLN A 34 -8.92 -19.04 -5.46
CA GLN A 34 -8.07 -18.76 -6.61
C GLN A 34 -6.83 -17.95 -6.21
N ALA A 35 -5.66 -18.31 -6.73
CA ALA A 35 -4.44 -17.57 -6.44
C ALA A 35 -4.49 -16.11 -6.92
N VAL A 36 -5.21 -15.83 -8.03
CA VAL A 36 -5.38 -14.47 -8.58
C VAL A 36 -6.09 -13.54 -7.59
N PHE A 37 -7.03 -14.05 -6.79
CA PHE A 37 -7.68 -13.27 -5.73
C PHE A 37 -6.64 -12.73 -4.75
N TRP A 38 -5.76 -13.61 -4.26
CA TRP A 38 -4.71 -13.25 -3.31
C TRP A 38 -3.59 -12.40 -3.92
N ALA A 39 -3.31 -12.58 -5.22
CA ALA A 39 -2.41 -11.70 -5.98
C ALA A 39 -2.90 -10.24 -6.03
N LEU A 40 -4.23 -10.03 -6.05
CA LEU A 40 -4.85 -8.71 -6.22
C LEU A 40 -5.40 -8.11 -4.92
N VAL A 41 -5.53 -8.88 -3.84
CA VAL A 41 -6.13 -8.43 -2.56
C VAL A 41 -5.43 -7.21 -1.96
N ASN A 42 -4.15 -7.02 -2.26
CA ASN A 42 -3.40 -5.88 -1.74
C ASN A 42 -3.82 -4.54 -2.35
N ILE A 43 -4.49 -4.52 -3.52
CA ILE A 43 -5.00 -3.29 -4.12
C ILE A 43 -6.04 -2.60 -3.22
N PRO A 44 -7.17 -3.25 -2.85
CA PRO A 44 -8.13 -2.63 -1.94
C PRO A 44 -7.54 -2.38 -0.55
N LEU A 45 -6.72 -3.29 -0.02
CA LEU A 45 -6.11 -3.12 1.31
C LEU A 45 -5.25 -1.87 1.39
N TYR A 46 -4.43 -1.61 0.37
CA TYR A 46 -3.56 -0.43 0.33
C TYR A 46 -4.38 0.87 0.25
N LEU A 47 -5.49 0.87 -0.50
CA LEU A 47 -6.39 2.03 -0.59
C LEU A 47 -7.06 2.32 0.76
N PHE A 48 -7.46 1.29 1.50
CA PHE A 48 -7.93 1.47 2.87
C PHE A 48 -6.81 1.97 3.78
N HIS A 49 -5.61 1.39 3.72
CA HIS A 49 -4.45 1.87 4.47
C HIS A 49 -4.19 3.37 4.26
N GLN A 50 -4.17 3.83 3.00
CA GLN A 50 -4.02 5.25 2.67
C GLN A 50 -5.18 6.12 3.18
N THR A 51 -6.36 5.54 3.37
CA THR A 51 -7.48 6.25 3.99
C THR A 51 -7.15 6.59 5.44
N GLU A 52 -6.64 5.63 6.23
CA GLU A 52 -6.21 5.89 7.62
C GLU A 52 -5.06 6.90 7.67
N GLU A 53 -4.08 6.73 6.79
CA GLU A 53 -2.84 7.49 6.73
C GLU A 53 -3.06 8.97 6.34
N HIS A 54 -3.92 9.22 5.34
CA HIS A 54 -4.03 10.52 4.68
C HIS A 54 -5.39 11.22 4.81
N LEU A 55 -6.47 10.47 5.04
CA LEU A 55 -7.82 11.05 5.11
C LEU A 55 -8.39 11.09 6.53
N TRP A 56 -8.49 9.93 7.18
CA TRP A 56 -9.12 9.81 8.49
C TRP A 56 -8.60 8.60 9.26
N PRO A 57 -7.94 8.80 10.43
CA PRO A 57 -7.70 10.07 11.12
C PRO A 57 -6.69 10.99 10.41
N GLY A 58 -5.91 10.47 9.46
CA GLY A 58 -4.91 11.24 8.73
C GLY A 58 -3.68 11.60 9.56
N GLY A 59 -2.93 12.60 9.10
CA GLY A 59 -1.81 13.19 9.85
C GLY A 59 -0.44 12.60 9.55
N PHE A 60 -0.32 11.70 8.56
CA PHE A 60 0.97 11.09 8.20
C PHE A 60 2.06 12.11 7.87
N LYS A 61 1.72 13.17 7.13
CA LYS A 61 2.69 14.22 6.77
C LYS A 61 3.30 14.88 8.00
N ASP A 62 2.45 15.24 8.96
CA ASP A 62 2.87 15.93 10.17
C ASP A 62 3.65 14.98 11.09
N TYR A 63 3.23 13.70 11.13
CA TYR A 63 3.99 12.65 11.81
C TYR A 63 5.40 12.52 11.20
N LEU A 64 5.54 12.38 9.89
CA LEU A 64 6.87 12.28 9.29
C LEU A 64 7.73 13.52 9.54
N ASN A 65 7.19 14.72 9.32
CA ASN A 65 7.96 15.95 9.50
C ASN A 65 8.39 16.18 10.96
N HIS A 66 7.47 16.09 11.92
CA HIS A 66 7.74 16.53 13.29
C HIS A 66 8.19 15.39 14.22
N VAL A 67 7.79 14.16 13.94
CA VAL A 67 8.13 13.01 14.78
C VAL A 67 9.33 12.27 14.22
N VAL A 68 9.27 11.93 12.93
CA VAL A 68 10.30 11.09 12.31
C VAL A 68 11.55 11.90 12.01
N TYR A 69 11.39 13.03 11.31
CA TYR A 69 12.49 13.92 10.97
C TYR A 69 12.84 14.93 12.06
N GLY A 70 11.97 15.10 13.07
CA GLY A 70 12.24 16.01 14.20
C GLY A 70 12.29 17.49 13.80
N LEU A 71 11.59 17.88 12.72
CA LEU A 71 11.60 19.24 12.22
C LEU A 71 10.77 20.18 13.12
N PRO A 72 11.18 21.45 13.29
CA PRO A 72 10.39 22.46 13.99
C PRO A 72 9.01 22.68 13.35
N GLN A 73 8.05 23.20 14.12
CA GLN A 73 6.75 23.59 13.58
C GLN A 73 6.91 24.60 12.44
N GLY A 74 6.13 24.42 11.37
CA GLY A 74 6.19 25.25 10.17
C GLY A 74 7.29 24.88 9.18
N VAL A 75 8.17 23.92 9.51
CA VAL A 75 9.18 23.38 8.59
C VAL A 75 8.73 22.03 8.05
N GLU A 76 8.63 21.91 6.73
CA GLU A 76 8.22 20.67 6.05
C GLU A 76 9.34 20.17 5.13
N SER A 77 9.79 18.92 5.35
CA SER A 77 10.58 18.19 4.35
C SER A 77 9.65 17.48 3.38
N LEU A 78 8.61 16.84 3.93
CA LEU A 78 7.54 16.20 3.18
C LEU A 78 6.38 17.18 3.01
N THR A 79 6.25 17.73 1.81
CA THR A 79 5.18 18.68 1.46
C THR A 79 3.97 17.94 0.87
N ASP A 80 2.81 18.61 0.85
CA ASP A 80 1.59 18.10 0.22
C ASP A 80 1.82 17.60 -1.23
N LEU A 81 2.62 18.35 -2.00
CA LEU A 81 2.95 18.00 -3.38
C LEU A 81 3.84 16.75 -3.47
N LYS A 82 4.81 16.60 -2.56
CA LYS A 82 5.64 15.39 -2.51
C LYS A 82 4.81 14.17 -2.13
N VAL A 83 3.95 14.28 -1.11
CA VAL A 83 3.04 13.19 -0.70
C VAL A 83 2.12 12.78 -1.86
N PHE A 84 1.57 13.76 -2.58
CA PHE A 84 0.73 13.50 -3.74
C PHE A 84 1.46 12.68 -4.81
N TRP A 85 2.66 13.10 -5.23
CA TRP A 85 3.38 12.39 -6.29
C TRP A 85 3.84 11.00 -5.88
N ILE A 86 4.30 10.82 -4.64
CA ILE A 86 4.66 9.50 -4.12
C ILE A 86 3.44 8.57 -4.21
N ASN A 87 2.28 8.99 -3.72
CA ASN A 87 1.11 8.13 -3.69
C ASN A 87 0.47 7.90 -5.07
N ILE A 88 0.35 8.93 -5.90
CA ILE A 88 -0.28 8.76 -7.22
C ILE A 88 0.64 8.00 -8.19
N LEU A 89 1.92 8.35 -8.25
CA LEU A 89 2.83 7.78 -9.24
C LEU A 89 3.50 6.49 -8.75
N MET A 90 4.03 6.47 -7.53
CA MET A 90 4.74 5.28 -7.04
C MET A 90 3.80 4.21 -6.53
N VAL A 91 2.65 4.58 -5.97
CA VAL A 91 1.70 3.60 -5.42
C VAL A 91 0.58 3.31 -6.42
N TRP A 92 -0.30 4.27 -6.72
CA TRP A 92 -1.52 3.98 -7.48
C TRP A 92 -1.22 3.52 -8.90
N PHE A 93 -0.33 4.21 -9.59
CA PHE A 93 0.06 3.83 -10.94
C PHE A 93 0.80 2.48 -10.95
N ALA A 94 1.75 2.25 -10.03
CA ALA A 94 2.42 0.95 -9.94
C ALA A 94 1.42 -0.18 -9.64
N PHE A 95 0.48 0.03 -8.72
CA PHE A 95 -0.53 -0.97 -8.37
C PHE A 95 -1.47 -1.27 -9.53
N ALA A 96 -1.86 -0.25 -10.30
CA ALA A 96 -2.65 -0.43 -11.50
C ALA A 96 -1.88 -1.23 -12.58
N VAL A 97 -0.61 -0.89 -12.81
CA VAL A 97 0.24 -1.57 -13.80
C VAL A 97 0.49 -3.03 -13.39
N PHE A 98 1.01 -3.28 -12.20
CA PHE A 98 1.29 -4.64 -11.74
C PHE A 98 0.01 -5.46 -11.56
N GLY A 99 -1.09 -4.83 -11.12
CA GLY A 99 -2.41 -5.47 -11.07
C GLY A 99 -2.91 -5.91 -12.45
N ALA A 100 -2.73 -5.08 -13.48
CA ALA A 100 -3.02 -5.48 -14.85
C ALA A 100 -2.08 -6.58 -15.35
N LEU A 101 -0.80 -6.52 -14.96
CA LEU A 101 0.20 -7.51 -15.37
C LEU A 101 -0.04 -8.91 -14.79
N VAL A 102 -0.82 -9.04 -13.70
CA VAL A 102 -1.27 -10.34 -13.16
C VAL A 102 -1.96 -11.20 -14.21
N ALA A 103 -2.66 -10.58 -15.18
CA ALA A 103 -3.31 -11.30 -16.27
C ALA A 103 -2.32 -12.04 -17.20
N PHE A 104 -1.06 -11.59 -17.26
CA PHE A 104 0.00 -12.24 -18.02
C PHE A 104 0.84 -13.18 -17.16
N ASN A 105 1.11 -12.79 -15.91
CA ASN A 105 1.82 -13.64 -14.96
C ASN A 105 1.46 -13.28 -13.52
N ILE A 106 1.01 -14.27 -12.75
CA ILE A 106 0.61 -14.08 -11.34
C ILE A 106 1.76 -13.62 -10.44
N GLY A 107 3.01 -13.81 -10.86
CA GLY A 107 4.20 -13.30 -10.17
C GLY A 107 4.22 -11.79 -9.97
N PHE A 108 3.59 -11.00 -10.86
CA PHE A 108 3.44 -9.57 -10.65
C PHE A 108 2.55 -9.24 -9.44
N GLY A 109 1.63 -10.14 -9.08
CA GLY A 109 0.86 -10.06 -7.85
C GLY A 109 1.73 -10.24 -6.60
N LEU A 110 2.76 -11.10 -6.68
CA LEU A 110 3.74 -11.20 -5.60
C LEU A 110 4.46 -9.86 -5.40
N THR A 111 4.80 -9.14 -6.47
CA THR A 111 5.41 -7.81 -6.36
C THR A 111 4.53 -6.82 -5.60
N LEU A 112 3.21 -6.80 -5.86
CA LEU A 112 2.26 -5.99 -5.09
C LEU A 112 2.24 -6.36 -3.60
N ILE A 113 2.26 -7.66 -3.31
CA ILE A 113 2.24 -8.18 -1.94
C ILE A 113 3.53 -7.80 -1.20
N ILE A 114 4.71 -7.98 -1.82
CA ILE A 114 6.00 -7.64 -1.19
C ILE A 114 6.13 -6.14 -0.97
N PHE A 115 5.75 -5.32 -1.95
CA PHE A 115 5.72 -3.87 -1.79
C PHE A 115 4.84 -3.45 -0.60
N SER A 116 3.65 -4.06 -0.48
CA SER A 116 2.73 -3.82 0.63
C SER A 116 3.32 -4.25 1.98
N ILE A 117 4.00 -5.40 2.03
CA ILE A 117 4.68 -5.89 3.23
C ILE A 117 5.76 -4.91 3.68
N VAL A 118 6.62 -4.46 2.76
CA VAL A 118 7.68 -3.49 3.07
C VAL A 118 7.06 -2.21 3.63
N ASN A 119 6.02 -1.67 2.98
CA ASN A 119 5.31 -0.50 3.47
C ASN A 119 4.76 -0.71 4.89
N CYS A 120 4.04 -1.81 5.14
CA CYS A 120 3.45 -2.07 6.46
C CYS A 120 4.52 -2.25 7.56
N VAL A 121 5.66 -2.87 7.24
CA VAL A 121 6.77 -3.02 8.18
C VAL A 121 7.28 -1.66 8.65
N THR A 122 7.32 -0.63 7.79
CA THR A 122 7.75 0.72 8.22
C THR A 122 6.85 1.29 9.32
N HIS A 123 5.52 1.15 9.19
CA HIS A 123 4.56 1.60 10.21
C HIS A 123 4.69 0.79 11.51
N LEU A 124 4.84 -0.54 11.40
CA LEU A 124 5.01 -1.42 12.56
C LEU A 124 6.31 -1.09 13.32
N VAL A 125 7.42 -0.93 12.61
CA VAL A 125 8.73 -0.60 13.19
C VAL A 125 8.69 0.76 13.86
N GLU A 126 8.15 1.80 13.22
CA GLU A 126 8.06 3.13 13.85
C GLU A 126 7.12 3.14 15.05
N GLY A 127 6.01 2.38 14.98
CA GLY A 127 5.08 2.21 16.10
C GLY A 127 5.75 1.54 17.31
N LEU A 128 6.51 0.47 17.08
CA LEU A 128 7.24 -0.26 18.12
C LEU A 128 8.38 0.57 18.70
N LYS A 129 9.21 1.16 17.84
CA LYS A 129 10.38 1.97 18.21
C LYS A 129 9.98 3.16 19.09
N ARG A 130 8.87 3.82 18.75
CA ARG A 130 8.38 5.01 19.46
C ARG A 130 7.33 4.70 20.52
N ARG A 131 6.91 3.44 20.64
CA ARG A 131 5.87 2.95 21.57
C ARG A 131 4.58 3.78 21.51
N ARG A 132 4.17 4.14 20.29
CA ARG A 132 2.96 4.94 20.06
C ARG A 132 2.32 4.62 18.73
N TRP A 133 1.03 4.91 18.64
CA TRP A 133 0.31 4.89 17.37
C TRP A 133 0.92 5.88 16.36
N ASN A 134 0.88 5.50 15.09
CA ASN A 134 1.20 6.37 13.96
C ASN A 134 0.08 6.27 12.91
N PRO A 135 -0.13 7.31 12.09
CA PRO A 135 -1.12 7.29 11.01
C PRO A 135 -0.89 6.11 10.07
N GLY A 136 -1.92 5.28 9.89
CA GLY A 136 -1.87 4.07 9.06
C GLY A 136 -1.58 2.78 9.84
N LEU A 137 -1.19 2.84 11.12
CA LEU A 137 -0.73 1.67 11.86
C LEU A 137 -1.78 0.54 11.95
N ILE A 138 -3.07 0.86 12.10
CA ILE A 138 -4.10 -0.16 12.31
C ILE A 138 -4.29 -0.96 11.02
N LEU A 139 -4.53 -0.27 9.90
CA LEU A 139 -4.73 -0.89 8.60
C LEU A 139 -3.43 -1.48 8.05
N ALA A 140 -2.26 -0.91 8.35
CA ALA A 140 -0.97 -1.52 8.04
C ALA A 140 -0.81 -2.86 8.76
N SER A 141 -1.20 -2.93 10.03
CA SER A 141 -1.13 -4.18 10.80
C SER A 141 -2.05 -5.26 10.21
N LEU A 142 -3.28 -4.89 9.86
CA LEU A 142 -4.23 -5.80 9.21
C LEU A 142 -3.74 -6.25 7.83
N GLN A 143 -3.31 -5.29 7.00
CA GLN A 143 -2.79 -5.54 5.66
C GLN A 143 -1.52 -6.39 5.70
N PHE A 144 -0.65 -6.20 6.68
CA PHE A 144 0.55 -7.03 6.86
C PHE A 144 0.19 -8.50 7.05
N LEU A 145 -0.73 -8.81 7.96
CA LEU A 145 -1.16 -10.19 8.23
C LEU A 145 -1.80 -10.84 6.99
N ILE A 146 -2.69 -10.10 6.31
CA ILE A 146 -3.33 -10.59 5.09
C ILE A 146 -2.31 -10.78 3.96
N SER A 147 -1.33 -9.88 3.85
CA SER A 147 -0.25 -9.97 2.87
C SER A 147 0.67 -11.15 3.10
N LEU A 148 1.01 -11.49 4.35
CA LEU A 148 1.78 -12.68 4.65
C LEU A 148 1.05 -13.95 4.19
N TYR A 149 -0.25 -14.02 4.45
CA TYR A 149 -1.08 -15.12 3.96
C TYR A 149 -1.15 -15.14 2.43
N ALA A 150 -1.37 -13.99 1.79
CA ALA A 150 -1.44 -13.87 0.34
C ALA A 150 -0.12 -14.30 -0.33
N ALA A 151 1.03 -13.88 0.22
CA ALA A 151 2.35 -14.24 -0.28
C ALA A 151 2.57 -15.76 -0.24
N TRP A 152 2.23 -16.39 0.89
CA TRP A 152 2.27 -17.84 1.02
C TRP A 152 1.34 -18.53 0.02
N PHE A 153 0.07 -18.10 -0.05
CA PHE A 153 -0.94 -18.74 -0.89
C PHE A 153 -0.57 -18.67 -2.37
N VAL A 154 -0.15 -17.50 -2.86
CA VAL A 154 0.30 -17.30 -4.24
C VAL A 154 1.55 -18.14 -4.52
N SER A 155 2.48 -18.21 -3.56
CA SER A 155 3.71 -19.00 -3.73
C SER A 155 3.47 -20.49 -3.90
N VAL A 156 2.49 -21.05 -3.18
CA VAL A 156 2.20 -22.47 -3.22
C VAL A 156 1.23 -22.84 -4.36
N ASN A 157 0.30 -21.96 -4.71
CA ASN A 157 -0.81 -22.30 -5.61
C ASN A 157 -0.76 -21.60 -6.98
N GLY A 158 0.15 -20.65 -7.18
CA GLY A 158 0.18 -19.83 -8.40
C GLY A 158 1.53 -19.75 -9.11
N LEU A 159 2.65 -19.76 -8.38
CA LEU A 159 3.96 -19.49 -8.98
C LEU A 159 4.62 -20.74 -9.57
N THR A 160 5.08 -20.61 -10.81
CA THR A 160 5.87 -21.64 -11.51
C THR A 160 7.39 -21.50 -11.29
N SER A 161 7.87 -20.31 -10.87
CA SER A 161 9.29 -20.01 -10.63
C SER A 161 9.47 -19.17 -9.37
N GLY A 162 9.04 -19.73 -8.23
CA GLY A 162 8.93 -19.01 -6.95
C GLY A 162 10.19 -18.24 -6.57
N LEU A 163 11.36 -18.87 -6.59
CA LEU A 163 12.63 -18.24 -6.17
C LEU A 163 12.92 -16.94 -6.93
N TRP A 164 12.77 -16.96 -8.26
CA TRP A 164 13.03 -15.79 -9.11
C TRP A 164 12.01 -14.67 -8.89
N TRP A 165 10.74 -15.03 -8.70
CA TRP A 165 9.70 -14.06 -8.39
C TRP A 165 9.88 -13.42 -7.03
N TRP A 166 10.31 -14.18 -6.03
CA TRP A 166 10.67 -13.65 -4.71
C TRP A 166 11.88 -12.72 -4.79
N ALA A 167 12.96 -13.16 -5.44
CA ALA A 167 14.16 -12.34 -5.61
C ALA A 167 13.86 -11.04 -6.37
N GLY A 168 13.17 -11.13 -7.50
CA GLY A 168 12.79 -9.96 -8.31
C GLY A 168 11.84 -9.01 -7.57
N SER A 169 10.85 -9.53 -6.85
CA SER A 169 9.91 -8.71 -6.07
C SER A 169 10.59 -8.01 -4.89
N LEU A 170 11.54 -8.67 -4.21
CA LEU A 170 12.31 -8.06 -3.13
C LEU A 170 13.24 -6.96 -3.64
N ILE A 171 13.92 -7.18 -4.77
CA ILE A 171 14.78 -6.17 -5.39
C ILE A 171 13.97 -4.94 -5.82
N PHE A 172 12.75 -5.16 -6.34
CA PHE A 172 11.88 -4.06 -6.74
C PHE A 172 11.32 -3.25 -5.56
N ALA A 173 11.04 -3.92 -4.44
CA ALA A 173 10.33 -3.34 -3.30
C ALA A 173 11.23 -2.59 -2.29
N VAL A 174 12.56 -2.66 -2.42
CA VAL A 174 13.55 -1.99 -1.56
C VAL A 174 14.20 -0.84 -2.33
#